data_AF-A0A914IWJ3-F1
#
_entry.id   AF-A0A914IWJ3-F1
#
_cell.length_a   1.000
_cell.length_b   1.000
_cell.length_c   1.000
_cell.angle_alpha   90.00
_cell.angle_beta   90.00
_cell.angle_gamma   90.00
#
_symmetry.space_group_name_H-M   'P 1'
#
loop_
_entity.id
_entity.type
_entity.pdbx_description
1 polymer ?
#
loop_
_entity_poly.entity_id
_entity_poly.type
_entity_poly.pdbx_seq_one_letter_code
_entity_poly.pdbx_strand_id
1 'polypeptide(L)'
;MTNYGYCICLKKISIKNAVTLIGCEHVFHEKCIKSWLNLFSICPLCRKDVYNSHVRKRYFDLSTFNDQSINKFFRENDELYEKSKKELSKLVDELEVIKLRMLQSSEKKEICEAVAASKRIKESIKSCSKTIHEVQDRIIGFLFILKIAKKLEAPDKKAKMPKSSQIWEICRLFLIYGLLLPLSCLYVGHLLF
;
A
#
# COMPACT_ATOMS: atom_id res chain seq x y z
N MET A 1 -2.64 -7.16 15.79
CA MET A 1 -1.30 -6.87 15.22
C MET A 1 -1.42 -6.93 13.71
N THR A 2 -1.68 -5.78 13.09
CA THR A 2 -1.92 -5.68 11.65
C THR A 2 -0.59 -5.63 10.91
N ASN A 3 -0.12 -6.78 10.46
CA ASN A 3 1.09 -6.91 9.67
C ASN A 3 0.72 -6.63 8.19
N TYR A 4 0.46 -5.35 7.89
CA TYR A 4 0.14 -4.91 6.52
C TYR A 4 1.43 -4.73 5.72
N GLY A 5 1.34 -5.16 4.46
CA GLY A 5 2.49 -5.59 3.67
C GLY A 5 3.41 -4.46 3.23
N TYR A 6 4.59 -4.37 3.84
CA TYR A 6 5.68 -3.57 3.30
C TYR A 6 6.13 -4.12 1.94
N CYS A 7 6.09 -3.26 0.92
CA CYS A 7 6.72 -3.57 -0.34
C CYS A 7 8.24 -3.64 -0.13
N ILE A 8 8.90 -4.71 -0.59
CA ILE A 8 10.33 -4.99 -0.34
C ILE A 8 11.23 -3.76 -0.59
N CYS A 9 10.91 -2.95 -1.59
CA CYS A 9 11.72 -1.79 -1.98
C CYS A 9 11.30 -0.46 -1.34
N LEU A 10 10.28 -0.45 -0.48
CA LEU A 10 9.71 0.75 0.16
C LEU A 10 9.18 1.83 -0.82
N LYS A 11 9.13 1.55 -2.12
CA LYS A 11 8.56 2.45 -3.14
C LYS A 11 7.04 2.25 -3.25
N LYS A 12 6.34 3.27 -3.75
CA LYS A 12 4.92 3.23 -4.08
C LYS A 12 4.55 2.03 -4.95
N ILE A 13 3.55 1.25 -4.53
CA ILE A 13 2.94 0.25 -5.40
C ILE A 13 1.98 0.95 -6.36
N SER A 14 2.20 0.77 -7.66
CA SER A 14 1.29 1.23 -8.71
C SER A 14 0.44 0.07 -9.22
N ILE A 15 -0.81 0.33 -9.59
CA ILE A 15 -1.74 -0.64 -10.21
C ILE A 15 -1.06 -1.42 -11.35
N LYS A 16 -0.34 -0.72 -12.24
CA LYS A 16 0.27 -1.29 -13.45
C LYS A 16 1.33 -2.35 -13.19
N ASN A 17 2.01 -2.30 -12.05
CA ASN A 17 3.18 -3.12 -11.73
C ASN A 17 3.00 -3.92 -10.44
N ALA A 18 1.79 -3.96 -9.89
CA ALA A 18 1.43 -4.72 -8.71
C ALA A 18 1.15 -6.18 -9.12
N VAL A 19 1.78 -7.11 -8.41
CA VAL A 19 1.54 -8.55 -8.55
C VAL A 19 1.27 -9.17 -7.19
N THR A 20 0.62 -10.33 -7.19
CA THR A 20 0.26 -11.04 -5.98
C THR A 20 0.86 -12.44 -5.98
N LEU A 21 1.37 -12.89 -4.83
CA LEU A 21 1.76 -14.29 -4.65
C LEU A 21 0.54 -15.20 -4.46
N ILE A 22 0.53 -16.33 -5.16
CA ILE A 22 -0.47 -17.38 -4.94
C ILE A 22 -0.18 -18.06 -3.58
N GLY A 23 -1.24 -18.40 -2.83
CA GLY A 23 -1.15 -19.08 -1.53
C GLY A 23 -1.15 -18.17 -0.31
N CYS A 24 -0.57 -16.96 -0.40
CA CYS A 24 -0.62 -15.97 0.69
C CYS A 24 -1.26 -14.63 0.33
N GLU A 25 -1.52 -14.38 -0.96
CA GLU A 25 -2.24 -13.21 -1.47
C GLU A 25 -1.62 -11.82 -1.20
N HIS A 26 -0.41 -11.76 -0.67
CA HIS A 26 0.37 -10.53 -0.52
C HIS A 26 0.75 -9.88 -1.85
N VAL A 27 0.71 -8.55 -1.88
CA VAL A 27 0.95 -7.70 -3.05
C VAL A 27 2.38 -7.12 -3.02
N PHE A 28 3.07 -7.15 -4.15
CA PHE A 28 4.43 -6.63 -4.34
C PHE A 28 4.58 -6.00 -5.72
N HIS A 29 5.65 -5.22 -5.97
CA HIS A 29 6.05 -4.94 -7.35
C HIS A 29 6.53 -6.20 -8.05
N GLU A 30 6.20 -6.34 -9.33
CA GLU A 30 6.65 -7.48 -10.15
C GLU A 30 8.18 -7.66 -10.09
N LYS A 31 8.93 -6.57 -10.29
CA LYS A 31 10.39 -6.62 -10.25
C LYS A 31 10.92 -7.02 -8.87
N CYS A 32 10.33 -6.48 -7.80
CA CYS A 32 10.82 -6.73 -6.44
C CYS A 32 10.61 -8.17 -6.02
N ILE A 33 9.42 -8.72 -6.27
CA ILE A 33 9.14 -10.10 -5.86
C ILE A 33 9.88 -11.12 -6.73
N LYS A 34 10.09 -10.85 -8.02
CA LYS A 34 10.95 -11.70 -8.86
C LYS A 34 12.38 -11.75 -8.34
N SER A 35 12.98 -10.60 -8.04
CA SER A 35 14.34 -10.56 -7.49
C SER A 35 14.45 -11.29 -6.15
N TRP A 36 13.45 -11.18 -5.29
CA TRP A 36 13.40 -11.93 -4.03
C TRP A 36 13.30 -13.44 -4.24
N LEU A 37 12.39 -13.87 -5.12
CA LEU A 37 12.14 -15.29 -5.38
C LEU A 37 13.29 -16.01 -6.09
N ASN A 38 14.21 -15.28 -6.73
CA ASN A 38 15.45 -15.85 -7.25
C ASN A 38 16.40 -16.32 -6.14
N LEU A 39 16.28 -15.76 -4.93
CA LEU A 39 17.13 -16.09 -3.79
C LEU A 39 16.41 -16.95 -2.76
N PHE A 40 15.11 -16.69 -2.56
CA PHE A 40 14.32 -17.32 -1.50
C PHE A 40 12.96 -17.74 -2.00
N SER A 41 12.55 -18.98 -1.79
CA SER A 41 11.22 -19.46 -2.19
C SER A 41 10.14 -19.23 -1.12
N ILE A 42 10.28 -18.18 -0.31
CA ILE A 42 9.35 -17.82 0.77
C ILE A 42 8.78 -16.41 0.56
N CYS A 43 7.53 -16.20 0.97
CA CYS A 43 6.91 -14.89 0.96
C CYS A 43 7.65 -13.92 1.93
N PRO A 44 8.05 -12.71 1.50
CA PRO A 44 8.72 -11.73 2.36
C PRO A 44 7.90 -11.30 3.60
N LEU A 45 6.57 -11.37 3.51
CA LEU A 45 5.68 -10.84 4.55
C LEU A 45 5.22 -11.90 5.55
N CYS A 46 4.86 -13.10 5.08
CA CYS A 46 4.32 -14.14 5.95
C CYS A 46 5.19 -15.40 6.03
N ARG A 47 6.33 -15.42 5.33
CA ARG A 47 7.32 -16.51 5.32
C ARG A 47 6.78 -17.87 4.85
N LYS A 48 5.56 -17.93 4.32
CA LYS A 48 5.00 -19.13 3.70
C LYS A 48 5.74 -19.46 2.41
N ASP A 49 5.95 -20.75 2.18
CA ASP A 49 6.55 -21.29 0.97
C ASP A 49 5.73 -20.98 -0.28
N VAL A 50 6.45 -20.74 -1.38
CA VAL A 50 5.89 -20.38 -2.69
C VAL A 50 5.88 -21.59 -3.66
N TYR A 51 6.23 -22.80 -3.18
CA TYR A 51 6.53 -23.99 -3.98
C TYR A 51 5.36 -24.67 -4.71
N ASN A 52 4.11 -24.21 -4.58
CA ASN A 52 2.99 -24.75 -5.37
C ASN A 52 2.54 -23.75 -6.43
N SER A 53 3.20 -23.78 -7.59
CA SER A 53 2.76 -23.20 -8.87
C SER A 53 2.40 -21.71 -8.89
N HIS A 54 3.40 -20.93 -9.34
CA HIS A 54 3.29 -19.69 -10.12
C HIS A 54 3.04 -18.39 -9.34
N VAL A 55 3.96 -17.43 -9.52
CA VAL A 55 3.56 -16.02 -9.62
C VAL A 55 2.68 -15.93 -10.87
N ARG A 56 1.39 -16.28 -10.81
CA ARG A 56 0.49 -15.93 -11.90
C ARG A 56 0.39 -14.41 -11.86
N LYS A 57 0.89 -13.78 -12.91
CA LYS A 57 0.66 -12.38 -13.22
C LYS A 57 -0.85 -12.16 -13.30
N ARG A 58 -1.48 -11.81 -12.20
CA ARG A 58 -2.70 -11.01 -12.26
C ARG A 58 -2.20 -9.59 -12.24
N TYR A 59 -1.92 -9.06 -13.43
CA TYR A 59 -1.95 -7.62 -13.59
C TYR A 59 -3.32 -7.19 -13.05
N PHE A 60 -3.33 -6.26 -12.09
CA PHE A 60 -4.55 -5.58 -11.71
C PHE A 60 -4.99 -4.76 -12.93
N ASP A 61 -5.65 -5.43 -13.88
CA ASP A 61 -6.21 -4.77 -15.03
C ASP A 61 -7.50 -4.09 -14.58
N LEU A 62 -7.33 -2.93 -13.95
CA LEU A 62 -8.43 -2.05 -13.56
C LEU A 62 -9.00 -1.30 -14.76
N SER A 63 -8.44 -1.45 -15.97
CA SER A 63 -9.04 -0.87 -17.17
C SER A 63 -10.44 -1.45 -17.45
N THR A 64 -10.77 -2.62 -16.91
CA THR A 64 -12.12 -3.18 -16.94
C THR A 64 -13.09 -2.53 -15.95
N PHE A 65 -12.61 -1.81 -14.93
CA PHE A 65 -13.45 -1.08 -13.99
C PHE A 65 -13.37 0.42 -14.30
N ASN A 66 -14.24 0.88 -15.20
CA ASN A 66 -14.39 2.31 -15.49
C ASN A 66 -15.26 3.00 -14.43
N ASP A 67 -14.93 2.81 -13.15
CA ASP A 67 -15.63 3.45 -12.03
C ASP A 67 -14.91 4.75 -11.65
N GLN A 68 -15.64 5.87 -11.73
CA GLN A 68 -15.11 7.20 -11.43
C GLN A 68 -14.63 7.32 -9.97
N SER A 69 -15.24 6.60 -9.05
CA SER A 69 -14.89 6.56 -7.62
C SER A 69 -13.56 5.85 -7.40
N ILE A 70 -13.33 4.73 -8.11
CA ILE A 70 -12.07 3.99 -8.09
C ILE A 70 -10.92 4.89 -8.60
N ASN A 71 -11.13 5.53 -9.75
CA ASN A 71 -10.13 6.40 -10.35
C ASN A 71 -9.83 7.62 -9.48
N LYS A 72 -10.86 8.19 -8.83
CA LYS A 72 -10.70 9.30 -7.87
C LYS A 72 -9.88 8.87 -6.65
N PHE A 73 -10.18 7.73 -6.04
CA PHE A 73 -9.44 7.21 -4.89
C PHE A 73 -7.94 7.06 -5.21
N PHE A 74 -7.60 6.44 -6.34
CA PHE A 74 -6.20 6.27 -6.73
C PHE A 74 -5.52 7.60 -7.03
N ARG A 75 -6.21 8.54 -7.71
CA ARG A 75 -5.67 9.88 -7.99
C ARG A 75 -5.34 10.65 -6.71
N GLU A 76 -6.27 10.71 -5.76
CA GLU A 76 -6.09 11.46 -4.50
C GLU A 76 -4.93 10.88 -3.66
N ASN A 77 -4.87 9.56 -3.56
CA ASN A 77 -3.76 8.89 -2.87
C ASN A 77 -2.43 9.07 -3.63
N ASP A 78 -2.47 9.08 -4.97
CA ASP A 78 -1.30 9.31 -5.79
C ASP A 78 -0.72 10.71 -5.59
N GLU A 79 -1.58 11.73 -5.59
CA GLU A 79 -1.23 13.12 -5.33
C GLU A 79 -0.65 13.30 -3.92
N LEU A 80 -1.29 12.69 -2.90
CA LEU A 80 -0.80 12.75 -1.52
C LEU A 80 0.58 12.09 -1.38
N TYR A 81 0.78 10.92 -1.99
CA TYR A 81 2.08 10.24 -1.98
C TYR A 81 3.18 11.12 -2.58
N GLU A 82 2.96 11.70 -3.76
CA GLU A 82 3.97 12.52 -4.42
C GLU A 82 4.26 13.81 -3.64
N LYS A 83 3.23 14.44 -3.06
CA LYS A 83 3.41 15.61 -2.19
C LYS A 83 4.26 15.27 -0.97
N SER A 84 3.95 14.19 -0.26
CA SER A 84 4.72 13.74 0.91
C SER A 84 6.14 13.35 0.52
N LYS A 85 6.33 12.58 -0.55
CA LYS A 85 7.67 12.19 -1.01
C LYS A 85 8.55 13.40 -1.38
N LYS A 86 7.98 14.41 -2.04
CA LYS A 86 8.70 15.66 -2.36
C LYS A 86 9.11 16.41 -1.10
N GLU A 87 8.21 16.48 -0.12
CA GLU A 87 8.51 17.12 1.17
C GLU A 87 9.59 16.36 1.96
N LEU A 88 9.50 15.03 1.98
CA LEU A 88 10.52 14.17 2.60
C LEU A 88 11.90 14.42 1.97
N SER A 89 12.00 14.54 0.65
CA SER A 89 13.25 14.84 -0.05
C SER A 89 13.85 16.16 0.45
N LYS A 90 13.06 17.23 0.48
CA LYS A 90 13.53 18.55 0.94
C LYS A 90 14.04 18.51 2.39
N LEU A 91 13.29 17.85 3.27
CA LEU A 91 13.68 17.73 4.69
C LEU A 91 14.98 16.93 4.85
N VAL A 92 15.19 15.90 4.04
CA VAL A 92 16.44 15.13 4.04
C VAL A 92 17.60 16.00 3.54
N ASP A 93 17.39 16.78 2.47
CA ASP A 93 18.40 17.69 1.94
C ASP A 93 18.77 18.79 2.96
N GLU A 94 17.77 19.39 3.63
CA GLU A 94 17.97 20.37 4.71
C GLU A 94 18.74 19.76 5.89
N LEU A 95 18.41 18.54 6.30
CA LEU A 95 19.12 17.83 7.35
C LEU A 95 20.59 17.61 6.99
N GLU A 96 20.87 17.30 5.72
CA GLU A 96 22.23 17.09 5.24
C GLU A 96 23.05 18.39 5.27
N VAL A 97 22.45 19.51 4.86
CA VAL A 97 23.08 20.84 4.97
C VAL A 97 23.40 21.18 6.44
N ILE A 98 22.50 20.89 7.36
CA ILE A 98 22.73 21.14 8.80
C ILE A 98 23.88 20.27 9.33
N LYS A 99 23.95 18.98 8.96
CA LYS A 99 25.07 18.12 9.36
C LYS A 99 26.41 18.68 8.87
N LEU A 100 26.47 19.15 7.63
CA LEU A 100 27.69 19.73 7.07
C LEU A 100 28.11 21.01 7.83
N ARG A 101 27.16 21.90 8.15
CA ARG A 101 27.44 23.09 8.98
C ARG A 101 27.99 22.72 10.36
N MET A 102 27.44 21.67 10.99
CA MET A 102 27.92 21.20 12.28
C MET A 102 29.37 20.69 12.23
N LEU A 103 29.77 20.04 11.13
CA LEU A 103 31.14 19.55 10.95
C LEU A 103 32.15 20.68 10.71
N GLN A 104 31.69 21.82 10.17
CA GLN A 104 32.53 22.95 9.79
C GLN A 104 32.66 24.01 10.89
N SER A 105 31.76 24.04 11.87
CA SER A 105 31.77 25.04 12.94
C SER A 105 32.61 24.62 14.15
N SER A 106 33.46 25.53 14.62
CA SER A 106 34.15 25.43 15.92
C SER A 106 33.37 26.07 17.08
N GLU A 107 32.25 26.73 16.79
CA GLU A 107 31.46 27.47 17.78
C GLU A 107 30.40 26.60 18.44
N LYS A 108 30.52 26.39 19.76
CA LYS A 108 29.57 25.57 20.54
C LYS A 108 28.11 26.04 20.42
N LYS A 109 27.88 27.35 20.30
CA LYS A 109 26.53 27.93 20.20
C LYS A 109 25.86 27.53 18.89
N GLU A 110 26.56 27.68 17.77
CA GLU A 110 26.07 27.27 16.44
C GLU A 110 25.81 25.76 16.38
N ILE A 111 26.69 24.95 16.98
CA ILE A 111 26.51 23.50 17.08
C ILE A 111 25.21 23.16 17.84
N CYS A 112 24.96 23.81 18.99
CA CYS A 112 23.74 23.59 19.77
C CYS A 112 22.47 23.97 18.99
N GLU A 113 22.48 25.10 18.28
CA GLU A 113 21.36 25.54 17.44
C GLU A 113 21.11 24.56 16.28
N ALA A 114 22.17 24.11 15.62
CA ALA A 114 22.11 23.12 14.55
C ALA A 114 21.58 21.76 15.04
N VAL A 115 21.98 21.31 16.24
CA VAL A 115 21.43 20.09 16.86
C VAL A 115 19.92 20.23 17.08
N ALA A 116 19.47 21.36 17.64
CA ALA A 116 18.05 21.62 17.88
C ALA A 116 17.24 21.63 16.57
N ALA A 117 17.75 22.27 15.52
CA ALA A 117 17.13 22.27 14.20
C ALA A 117 17.08 20.86 13.60
N SER A 118 18.17 20.08 13.70
CA SER A 118 18.24 18.70 13.22
C SER A 118 17.19 17.79 13.86
N LYS A 119 16.88 18.01 15.15
CA LYS A 119 15.86 17.25 15.87
C LYS A 119 14.47 17.51 15.30
N ARG A 120 14.12 18.78 15.08
CA ARG A 120 12.82 19.18 14.48
C ARG A 120 12.66 18.60 13.09
N ILE A 121 13.70 18.67 12.25
CA ILE A 121 13.65 18.09 10.90
C ILE A 121 13.46 16.58 10.94
N LYS A 122 14.15 15.87 11.84
CA LYS A 122 13.97 14.41 12.02
C LYS A 122 12.54 14.05 12.44
N GLU A 123 11.89 14.87 13.27
CA GLU A 123 10.48 14.70 13.64
C GLU A 123 9.56 14.88 12.42
N SER A 124 9.79 15.90 11.59
CA SER A 124 9.07 16.11 10.32
C SER A 124 9.28 14.97 9.32
N ILE A 125 10.52 14.47 9.19
CA ILE A 125 10.85 13.29 8.36
C ILE A 125 10.04 12.08 8.82
N LYS A 126 10.00 11.82 10.14
CA LYS A 126 9.23 10.71 10.72
C LYS A 126 7.74 10.83 10.39
N SER A 127 7.18 12.03 10.55
CA SER A 127 5.78 12.32 10.20
C SER A 127 5.51 12.04 8.72
N CYS A 128 6.37 12.55 7.84
CA CYS A 128 6.21 12.39 6.39
C CYS A 128 6.33 10.92 5.95
N SER A 129 7.30 10.18 6.50
CA SER A 129 7.45 8.75 6.28
C SER A 129 6.20 7.97 6.71
N LYS A 130 5.58 8.36 7.83
CA LYS A 130 4.33 7.74 8.30
C LYS A 130 3.20 7.93 7.29
N THR A 131 2.99 9.16 6.79
CA THR A 131 1.96 9.42 5.76
C THR A 131 2.21 8.60 4.48
N ILE A 132 3.47 8.48 4.06
CA ILE A 132 3.85 7.66 2.89
C ILE A 132 3.43 6.19 3.09
N HIS A 133 3.69 5.64 4.27
CA HIS A 133 3.26 4.27 4.60
C HIS A 133 1.74 4.14 4.67
N GLU A 134 1.04 5.09 5.29
CA GLU A 134 -0.42 5.09 5.36
C GLU A 134 -1.07 5.10 3.96
N VAL A 135 -0.51 5.87 3.03
CA VAL A 135 -0.98 5.89 1.63
C VAL A 135 -0.71 4.56 0.93
N GLN A 136 0.47 3.96 1.14
CA GLN A 136 0.78 2.64 0.60
C GLN A 136 -0.20 1.58 1.12
N ASP A 137 -0.50 1.60 2.42
CA ASP A 137 -1.44 0.66 3.05
C ASP A 137 -2.86 0.83 2.49
N ARG A 138 -3.32 2.07 2.31
CA ARG A 138 -4.62 2.37 1.67
C ARG A 138 -4.70 1.79 0.26
N ILE A 139 -3.69 2.03 -0.56
CA ILE A 139 -3.62 1.52 -1.94
C ILE A 139 -3.63 -0.01 -1.95
N ILE A 140 -2.80 -0.64 -1.11
CA ILE A 140 -2.71 -2.10 -1.01
C ILE A 140 -4.05 -2.71 -0.55
N GLY A 141 -4.65 -2.13 0.49
CA GLY A 141 -5.96 -2.54 1.00
C GLY A 141 -7.05 -2.43 -0.05
N PHE A 142 -7.09 -1.32 -0.79
CA PHE A 142 -8.05 -1.14 -1.88
C PHE A 142 -7.85 -2.15 -3.02
N LEU A 143 -6.60 -2.39 -3.44
CA LEU A 143 -6.28 -3.42 -4.43
C LEU A 143 -6.73 -4.81 -3.96
N PHE A 144 -6.54 -5.13 -2.69
CA PHE A 144 -7.01 -6.39 -2.11
C PHE A 144 -8.54 -6.52 -2.19
N ILE A 145 -9.28 -5.46 -1.85
CA ILE A 145 -10.75 -5.44 -1.96
C ILE A 145 -11.22 -5.65 -3.40
N LEU A 146 -10.66 -4.92 -4.37
CA LEU A 146 -11.03 -5.06 -5.79
C LEU A 146 -10.77 -6.47 -6.32
N LYS A 147 -9.71 -7.12 -5.82
CA LYS A 147 -9.42 -8.52 -6.18
C LYS A 147 -10.50 -9.47 -5.67
N ILE A 148 -10.99 -9.27 -4.44
CA ILE A 148 -12.09 -10.05 -3.89
C ILE A 148 -13.35 -9.83 -4.73
N ALA A 149 -13.68 -8.57 -5.05
CA ALA A 149 -14.83 -8.22 -5.89
C ALA A 149 -14.80 -8.94 -7.25
N LYS A 150 -13.68 -8.90 -8.00
CA LYS A 150 -13.54 -9.64 -9.27
C LYS A 150 -13.73 -11.15 -9.12
N LYS A 151 -13.30 -11.72 -7.99
CA LYS A 151 -13.46 -13.17 -7.73
C LYS A 151 -14.94 -13.54 -7.53
N LEU A 152 -15.75 -12.60 -7.02
CA LEU A 152 -17.19 -12.78 -6.86
C LEU A 152 -17.97 -12.57 -8.18
N GLU A 153 -17.48 -11.71 -9.07
CA GLU A 153 -18.09 -11.46 -10.39
C GLU A 153 -17.84 -12.56 -11.43
N ALA A 154 -16.88 -13.47 -11.18
CA ALA A 154 -16.55 -14.53 -12.13
C ALA A 154 -17.77 -15.47 -12.32
N PRO A 155 -18.31 -15.61 -13.55
CA PRO A 155 -19.44 -16.48 -13.82
C PRO A 155 -18.96 -17.93 -13.84
N ASP A 156 -18.80 -18.53 -12.67
CA ASP A 156 -18.61 -19.97 -12.62
C ASP A 156 -19.98 -20.62 -12.82
N LYS A 157 -20.12 -21.40 -13.90
CA LYS A 157 -21.31 -22.22 -14.21
C LYS A 157 -21.60 -23.27 -13.12
N LYS A 158 -20.82 -23.30 -12.03
CA LYS A 158 -21.03 -24.09 -10.81
C LYS A 158 -20.82 -23.33 -9.48
N ALA A 159 -20.72 -21.99 -9.47
CA ALA A 159 -20.57 -21.25 -8.20
C ALA A 159 -21.89 -21.21 -7.42
N LYS A 160 -21.90 -21.82 -6.23
CA LYS A 160 -22.88 -21.48 -5.17
C LYS A 160 -22.67 -20.00 -4.80
N MET A 161 -23.77 -19.28 -4.56
CA MET A 161 -23.78 -17.90 -4.03
C MET A 161 -22.70 -17.69 -2.96
N PRO A 162 -22.01 -16.53 -2.93
CA PRO A 162 -21.08 -16.22 -1.85
C PRO A 162 -21.79 -16.36 -0.50
N LYS A 163 -21.19 -17.13 0.41
CA LYS A 163 -21.74 -17.31 1.76
C LYS A 163 -21.83 -15.95 2.45
N SER A 164 -22.86 -15.73 3.27
CA SER A 164 -23.07 -14.50 4.04
C SER A 164 -21.83 -14.01 4.79
N SER A 165 -20.96 -14.93 5.23
CA SER A 165 -19.67 -14.63 5.86
C SER A 165 -18.66 -13.91 4.96
N GLN A 166 -18.67 -14.14 3.63
CA GLN A 166 -17.75 -13.48 2.69
C GLN A 166 -18.19 -12.05 2.38
N ILE A 167 -19.50 -11.80 2.33
CA ILE A 167 -20.08 -10.46 2.16
C ILE A 167 -19.79 -9.61 3.42
N TRP A 168 -19.93 -10.21 4.60
CA TRP A 168 -19.59 -9.56 5.87
C TRP A 168 -18.12 -9.15 5.97
N GLU A 169 -17.18 -9.99 5.53
CA GLU A 169 -15.75 -9.64 5.53
C GLU A 169 -15.42 -8.53 4.52
N ILE A 170 -16.11 -8.46 3.38
CA ILE A 170 -15.97 -7.34 2.44
C ILE A 170 -16.47 -6.05 3.10
N CYS A 171 -17.69 -6.03 3.63
CA CYS A 171 -18.23 -4.87 4.32
C CYS A 171 -17.35 -4.43 5.51
N ARG A 172 -16.81 -5.39 6.26
CA ARG A 172 -15.86 -5.14 7.36
C ARG A 172 -14.56 -4.49 6.86
N LEU A 173 -13.99 -4.97 5.75
CA LEU A 173 -12.79 -4.38 5.15
C LEU A 173 -13.08 -2.94 4.64
N PHE A 174 -14.22 -2.70 4.00
CA PHE A 174 -14.63 -1.34 3.60
C PHE A 174 -14.72 -0.38 4.81
N LEU A 175 -15.29 -0.84 5.93
CA LEU A 175 -15.36 -0.06 7.17
C LEU A 175 -13.99 0.18 7.81
N ILE A 176 -13.10 -0.84 7.83
CA ILE A 176 -11.74 -0.72 8.37
C ILE A 176 -10.90 0.29 7.56
N TYR A 177 -11.08 0.34 6.24
CA TYR A 177 -10.31 1.22 5.36
C TYR A 177 -11.00 2.56 5.06
N GLY A 178 -12.16 2.85 5.66
CA GLY A 178 -12.87 4.12 5.52
C GLY A 178 -13.35 4.39 4.08
N LEU A 179 -13.65 3.34 3.33
CA LEU A 179 -14.12 3.42 1.94
C LEU A 179 -15.65 3.42 1.98
N LEU A 180 -16.29 4.42 1.34
CA LEU A 180 -17.74 4.39 1.15
C LEU A 180 -18.11 3.09 0.42
N LEU A 181 -18.95 2.26 1.05
CA LEU A 181 -19.47 1.06 0.39
C LEU A 181 -20.16 1.49 -0.92
N PRO A 182 -19.81 0.90 -2.07
CA PRO A 182 -20.59 1.08 -3.28
C PRO A 182 -22.04 0.67 -3.00
N LEU A 183 -23.00 1.50 -3.43
CA LEU A 183 -24.45 1.23 -3.26
C LEU A 183 -24.86 -0.15 -3.81
N SER A 184 -24.10 -0.71 -4.75
CA SER A 184 -24.28 -2.08 -5.25
C SER A 184 -24.08 -3.17 -4.17
N CYS A 185 -23.29 -2.94 -3.13
CA CYS A 185 -23.13 -3.85 -1.98
C CYS A 185 -24.30 -3.75 -0.99
N LEU A 186 -24.95 -2.58 -0.87
CA LEU A 186 -26.17 -2.41 -0.08
C LEU A 186 -27.36 -3.12 -0.74
N TYR A 187 -27.38 -3.20 -2.07
CA TYR A 187 -28.45 -3.89 -2.82
C TYR A 187 -28.49 -5.40 -2.53
N VAL A 188 -27.35 -6.03 -2.23
CA VAL A 188 -27.29 -7.44 -1.84
C VAL A 188 -27.81 -7.67 -0.41
N GLY A 189 -27.71 -6.67 0.47
CA GLY A 189 -28.28 -6.71 1.82
C GLY A 189 -29.81 -6.67 1.83
N HIS A 190 -30.44 -6.03 0.85
CA HIS A 190 -31.90 -5.90 0.77
C HIS A 190 -32.60 -7.12 0.15
N LEU A 191 -31.84 -8.03 -0.49
CA LEU A 191 -32.32 -9.31 -1.04
C LEU A 191 -32.15 -10.48 -0.06
N LEU A 192 -31.61 -10.22 1.15
CA LEU A 192 -31.36 -11.22 2.20
C LEU A 192 -32.20 -10.98 3.47
N PHE A 193 -33.23 -10.13 3.41
CA PHE A 193 -34.29 -10.01 4.41
C PHE A 193 -35.65 -10.25 3.77
#